data_AF-A0AA39PM28-F1
#
_entry.id   AF-A0AA39PM28-F1
#
_cell.length_a   1.000
_cell.length_b   1.000
_cell.length_c   1.000
_cell.angle_alpha   90.00
_cell.angle_beta   90.00
_cell.angle_gamma   90.00
#
_symmetry.space_group_name_H-M   'P 1'
#
loop_
_entity.id
_entity.type
_entity.pdbx_description
1 polymer ?
#
loop_
_entity_poly.entity_id
_entity_poly.type
_entity_poly.pdbx_seq_one_letter_code
_entity_poly.pdbx_strand_id
1 'polypeptide(L)'
;DGLSLTQEQKDDNIKAKEDNGQICFDPDIVRACSLTDGIHIFMNNWGTCAKPAERCTPDPLLDDEQITISVTYTDGSAYNNGTADPCASAGVWFGDDNDRNIHVRLPGPNQMNNVAEIHAMLERVLAAINNKEIVMISDSTYVI
;
A
#
# COMPACT_ATOMS: atom_id res chain seq x y z
N ASP A 1 -4.58 -21.13 8.65
CA ASP A 1 -4.09 -21.11 7.23
C ASP A 1 -2.64 -20.63 7.10
N GLY A 2 -1.95 -20.34 8.22
CA GLY A 2 -0.59 -19.80 8.20
C GLY A 2 -0.53 -18.30 7.88
N LEU A 3 -1.68 -17.64 7.80
CA LEU A 3 -1.83 -16.22 7.48
C LEU A 3 -2.55 -15.45 8.61
N SER A 4 -3.49 -16.09 9.32
CA SER A 4 -4.14 -15.50 10.48
C SER A 4 -3.13 -15.18 11.59
N LEU A 5 -3.20 -13.96 12.13
CA LEU A 5 -2.41 -13.55 13.29
C LEU A 5 -2.86 -14.33 14.55
N THR A 6 -1.89 -14.67 15.41
CA THR A 6 -2.20 -15.18 16.76
C THR A 6 -2.80 -14.08 17.63
N GLN A 7 -3.50 -14.46 18.71
CA GLN A 7 -4.05 -13.45 19.63
C GLN A 7 -2.97 -12.53 20.21
N GLU A 8 -1.79 -13.08 20.51
CA GLU A 8 -0.63 -12.32 20.98
C GLU A 8 -0.18 -11.27 19.95
N GLN A 9 -0.07 -11.66 18.68
CA GLN A 9 0.27 -10.73 17.59
C GLN A 9 -0.79 -9.64 17.38
N LYS A 10 -2.08 -9.98 17.57
CA LYS A 10 -3.17 -8.99 17.52
C LYS A 10 -3.08 -8.00 18.69
N ASP A 11 -2.77 -8.48 19.88
CA ASP A 11 -2.59 -7.63 21.07
C ASP A 11 -1.35 -6.72 20.92
N ASP A 12 -0.28 -7.23 20.31
CA ASP A 12 0.92 -6.44 20.01
C ASP A 12 0.66 -5.37 18.95
N ASN A 13 -0.14 -5.66 17.93
CA ASN A 13 -0.62 -4.66 16.98
C ASN A 13 -1.40 -3.52 17.66
N ILE A 14 -2.21 -3.83 18.68
CA ILE A 14 -2.96 -2.80 19.44
C ILE A 14 -1.99 -1.88 20.19
N LYS A 15 -1.00 -2.43 20.89
CA LYS A 15 0.02 -1.63 21.60
C LYS A 15 0.87 -0.82 20.62
N ALA A 16 1.31 -1.44 19.53
CA ALA A 16 2.09 -0.78 18.48
C ALA A 16 1.31 0.40 17.89
N LYS A 17 -0.02 0.28 17.74
CA LYS A 17 -0.86 1.39 17.27
C LYS A 17 -0.89 2.58 18.24
N GLU A 18 -0.88 2.33 19.55
CA GLU A 18 -0.82 3.40 20.56
C GLU A 18 0.54 4.10 20.59
N ASP A 19 1.61 3.35 20.34
CA ASP A 19 3.00 3.82 20.39
C ASP A 19 3.58 4.27 19.03
N ASN A 20 2.77 4.31 17.96
CA ASN A 20 3.22 4.50 16.57
C ASN A 20 4.34 3.53 16.14
N GLY A 21 4.29 2.29 16.66
CA GLY A 21 5.17 1.19 16.29
C GLY A 21 4.74 0.47 15.00
N GLN A 22 5.52 -0.54 14.60
CA GLN A 22 5.20 -1.37 13.43
C GLN A 22 4.00 -2.28 13.73
N ILE A 23 3.05 -2.30 12.79
CA ILE A 23 1.85 -3.14 12.85
C ILE A 23 1.96 -4.21 11.76
N CYS A 24 1.75 -5.47 12.10
CA CYS A 24 1.64 -6.55 11.13
C CYS A 24 0.22 -6.58 10.55
N PHE A 25 0.08 -6.64 9.22
CA PHE A 25 -1.24 -6.70 8.59
C PHE A 25 -2.01 -7.95 9.02
N ASP A 26 -3.21 -7.78 9.58
CA ASP A 26 -4.13 -8.89 9.89
C ASP A 26 -4.99 -9.20 8.66
N PRO A 27 -4.79 -10.34 7.97
CA PRO A 27 -5.61 -10.71 6.83
C PRO A 27 -7.01 -11.20 7.25
N ASP A 28 -7.25 -11.44 8.54
CA ASP A 28 -8.56 -11.85 9.03
C ASP A 28 -9.53 -10.65 9.00
N ILE A 29 -10.46 -10.66 8.05
CA ILE A 29 -11.54 -9.68 8.00
C ILE A 29 -12.62 -10.12 8.99
N VAL A 30 -12.50 -9.69 10.25
CA VAL A 30 -13.46 -10.06 11.33
C VAL A 30 -14.61 -9.04 11.46
N ARG A 31 -14.73 -8.07 10.55
CA ARG A 31 -15.65 -6.93 10.75
C ARG A 31 -17.12 -7.27 10.48
N ALA A 32 -17.99 -6.84 11.40
CA ALA A 32 -19.45 -6.77 11.23
C ALA A 32 -19.92 -5.54 10.41
N CYS A 33 -19.07 -5.05 9.51
CA CYS A 33 -19.32 -3.88 8.66
C CYS A 33 -19.64 -4.33 7.24
N SER A 34 -20.14 -3.42 6.39
CA SER A 34 -20.34 -3.76 4.99
C SER A 34 -18.99 -4.09 4.34
N LEU A 35 -18.96 -5.03 3.39
CA LEU A 35 -17.72 -5.38 2.64
C LEU A 35 -17.06 -4.15 2.00
N THR A 36 -17.87 -3.16 1.62
CA THR A 36 -17.44 -1.86 1.11
C THR A 36 -16.61 -1.04 2.11
N ASP A 37 -16.71 -1.30 3.41
CA ASP A 37 -15.93 -0.61 4.45
C ASP A 37 -14.57 -1.30 4.74
N GLY A 38 -14.36 -2.50 4.21
CA GLY A 38 -13.21 -3.36 4.56
C GLY A 38 -12.32 -3.74 3.38
N ILE A 39 -12.85 -3.74 2.15
CA ILE A 39 -12.07 -4.09 0.95
C ILE A 39 -12.36 -3.08 -0.15
N HIS A 40 -11.33 -2.35 -0.57
CA HIS A 40 -11.38 -1.54 -1.78
C HIS A 40 -10.70 -2.28 -2.93
N ILE A 41 -11.49 -2.72 -3.91
CA ILE A 41 -10.98 -3.34 -5.14
C ILE A 41 -11.05 -2.30 -6.26
N PHE A 42 -9.89 -1.88 -6.75
CA PHE A 42 -9.78 -0.91 -7.84
C PHE A 42 -9.54 -1.65 -9.17
N MET A 43 -10.58 -1.74 -10.02
CA MET A 43 -10.48 -2.31 -11.37
C MET A 43 -11.03 -1.32 -12.40
N ASN A 44 -10.33 -1.19 -13.53
CA ASN A 44 -10.69 -0.28 -14.63
C ASN A 44 -11.74 -0.84 -15.60
N ASN A 45 -12.17 -2.08 -15.40
CA ASN A 45 -13.37 -2.72 -15.96
C ASN A 45 -13.51 -4.11 -15.34
N TRP A 46 -14.66 -4.77 -15.48
CA TRP A 46 -14.89 -6.18 -15.06
C TRP A 46 -14.09 -7.20 -15.89
N GLY A 47 -12.85 -6.87 -16.27
CA GLY A 47 -11.94 -7.80 -16.91
C GLY A 47 -11.64 -8.94 -15.96
N THR A 48 -12.14 -10.13 -16.27
CA THR A 48 -11.78 -11.34 -15.55
C THR A 48 -10.37 -11.75 -15.98
N CYS A 49 -9.42 -11.75 -15.05
CA CYS A 49 -8.14 -12.40 -15.29
C CYS A 49 -8.35 -13.91 -15.18
N ALA A 50 -8.28 -14.64 -16.30
CA ALA A 50 -8.38 -16.10 -16.30
C ALA A 50 -7.14 -16.78 -15.72
N LYS A 51 -6.05 -16.03 -15.52
CA LYS A 51 -4.84 -16.54 -14.86
C LYS A 51 -5.06 -16.48 -13.34
N PRO A 52 -4.94 -17.61 -12.62
CA PRO A 52 -4.95 -17.58 -11.17
C PRO A 52 -3.84 -16.65 -10.67
N ALA A 53 -4.08 -15.98 -9.54
CA ALA A 53 -3.03 -15.25 -8.86
C ALA A 53 -1.95 -16.25 -8.43
N GLU A 54 -0.83 -16.27 -9.14
CA GLU A 54 0.30 -17.11 -8.80
C GLU A 54 1.06 -16.47 -7.65
N ARG A 55 1.18 -17.19 -6.54
CA ARG A 55 2.06 -16.79 -5.45
C ARG A 55 3.49 -16.98 -5.94
N CYS A 56 4.26 -15.90 -6.00
CA CYS A 56 5.71 -16.03 -6.15
C CYS A 56 6.22 -16.75 -4.90
N THR A 57 6.62 -18.02 -5.06
CA THR A 57 7.28 -18.73 -3.97
C THR A 57 8.64 -18.08 -3.77
N PRO A 58 9.04 -17.76 -2.52
CA PRO A 58 10.40 -17.31 -2.25
C PRO A 58 11.39 -18.25 -2.92
N ASP A 59 12.41 -17.70 -3.58
CA ASP A 59 13.47 -18.53 -4.16
C ASP A 59 14.14 -19.30 -3.00
N PRO A 60 14.12 -20.65 -2.98
CA PRO A 60 14.68 -21.43 -1.89
C PRO A 60 16.19 -21.21 -1.69
N LEU A 61 16.86 -20.58 -2.65
CA LEU A 61 18.28 -20.25 -2.61
C LEU A 61 18.56 -18.84 -2.07
N LEU A 62 17.54 -18.04 -1.76
CA LEU A 62 17.71 -16.78 -1.04
C LEU A 62 17.68 -17.07 0.46
N ASP A 63 18.82 -16.91 1.13
CA ASP A 63 18.91 -16.98 2.59
C ASP A 63 18.00 -15.90 3.24
N ASP A 64 17.24 -16.30 4.27
CA ASP A 64 16.41 -15.41 5.11
C ASP A 64 17.20 -14.20 5.66
N GLU A 65 18.53 -14.33 5.80
CA GLU A 65 19.41 -13.27 6.30
C GLU A 65 19.60 -12.09 5.32
N GLN A 66 19.08 -12.17 4.10
CA GLN A 66 19.23 -11.12 3.08
C GLN A 66 17.92 -10.41 2.71
N ILE A 67 16.87 -10.53 3.54
CA ILE A 67 15.66 -9.70 3.39
C ILE A 67 16.04 -8.24 3.60
N THR A 68 16.25 -7.54 2.48
CA THR A 68 16.50 -6.10 2.50
C THR A 68 15.17 -5.39 2.65
N ILE A 69 14.91 -4.80 3.81
CA ILE A 69 13.74 -3.94 4.02
C ILE A 69 13.88 -2.70 3.14
N SER A 70 12.90 -2.46 2.27
CA SER A 70 12.86 -1.28 1.40
C SER A 70 11.87 -0.26 1.95
N VAL A 71 12.37 0.64 2.80
CA VAL A 71 11.61 1.76 3.37
C VAL A 71 11.41 2.84 2.31
N THR A 72 10.17 3.32 2.16
CA THR A 72 9.81 4.39 1.23
C THR A 72 8.77 5.30 1.83
N TYR A 73 8.81 6.58 1.44
CA TYR A 73 7.82 7.57 1.82
C TYR A 73 6.88 7.79 0.65
N THR A 74 5.58 7.80 0.91
CA THR A 74 4.55 7.98 -0.11
C THR A 74 3.67 9.16 0.26
N ASP A 75 3.32 9.97 -0.73
CA ASP A 75 2.46 11.14 -0.54
C ASP A 75 1.57 11.35 -1.77
N GLY A 76 0.35 11.82 -1.53
CA GLY A 76 -0.63 12.15 -2.53
C GLY A 76 -1.18 13.55 -2.30
N SER A 77 -0.97 14.44 -3.27
CA SER A 77 -1.42 15.83 -3.18
C SER A 77 -2.44 16.17 -4.25
N ALA A 78 -3.42 17.01 -3.91
CA ALA A 78 -4.35 17.61 -4.86
C ALA A 78 -4.42 19.13 -4.72
N TYR A 79 -3.97 19.83 -5.75
CA TYR A 79 -4.19 21.26 -5.95
C TYR A 79 -5.64 21.52 -6.37
N ASN A 80 -6.24 22.62 -5.90
CA ASN A 80 -7.60 23.00 -6.26
C ASN A 80 -8.66 21.92 -5.96
N ASN A 81 -8.41 21.06 -4.97
CA ASN A 81 -9.31 19.98 -4.58
C ASN A 81 -10.72 20.52 -4.25
N GLY A 82 -11.75 19.91 -4.85
CA GLY A 82 -13.15 20.34 -4.68
C GLY A 82 -13.59 21.52 -5.55
N THR A 83 -12.76 21.99 -6.48
CA THR A 83 -13.12 23.04 -7.47
C THR A 83 -13.38 22.43 -8.86
N ALA A 84 -13.66 23.28 -9.86
CA ALA A 84 -13.99 22.84 -11.22
C ALA A 84 -12.81 22.22 -12.00
N ASP A 85 -11.57 22.47 -11.58
CA ASP A 85 -10.37 21.93 -12.24
C ASP A 85 -9.32 21.48 -11.21
N PRO A 86 -9.62 20.40 -10.45
CA PRO A 86 -8.72 19.89 -9.45
C PRO A 86 -7.56 19.15 -10.12
N CYS A 87 -6.39 19.22 -9.49
CA CYS A 87 -5.15 18.71 -10.05
C CYS A 87 -4.39 17.86 -9.03
N ALA A 88 -4.34 16.55 -9.22
CA ALA A 88 -3.76 15.64 -8.24
C ALA A 88 -2.54 14.88 -8.76
N SER A 89 -1.56 14.64 -7.89
CA SER A 89 -0.31 13.93 -8.16
C SER A 89 0.07 13.01 -7.01
N ALA A 90 0.74 11.92 -7.33
CA ALA A 90 1.27 10.94 -6.38
C ALA A 90 2.80 10.90 -6.44
N GLY A 91 3.42 10.65 -5.30
CA GLY A 91 4.87 10.56 -5.15
C GLY A 91 5.31 9.35 -4.32
N VAL A 92 6.44 8.76 -4.70
CA VAL A 92 7.15 7.74 -3.92
C VAL A 92 8.61 8.14 -3.83
N TRP A 93 9.11 8.29 -2.62
CA TRP A 93 10.49 8.68 -2.34
C TRP A 93 11.25 7.52 -1.67
N PHE A 94 12.29 7.07 -2.35
CA PHE A 94 13.22 6.01 -1.92
C PHE A 94 14.50 6.58 -1.27
N GLY A 95 14.80 7.85 -1.49
CA GLY A 95 16.00 8.52 -0.98
C GLY A 95 16.45 9.68 -1.88
N ASP A 96 17.40 10.46 -1.39
CA ASP A 96 18.01 11.54 -2.18
C ASP A 96 18.73 10.98 -3.42
N ASP A 97 18.56 11.66 -4.56
CA ASP A 97 19.13 11.29 -5.87
C ASP A 97 18.88 9.83 -6.30
N ASN A 98 17.84 9.20 -5.78
CA ASN A 98 17.46 7.84 -6.13
C ASN A 98 16.68 7.84 -7.46
N ASP A 99 17.18 7.10 -8.45
CA ASP A 99 16.60 6.96 -9.78
C ASP A 99 15.22 6.27 -9.79
N ARG A 100 14.87 5.60 -8.69
CA ARG A 100 13.57 4.96 -8.49
C ARG A 100 12.52 5.88 -7.91
N ASN A 101 12.86 7.13 -7.54
CA ASN A 101 11.86 8.10 -7.08
C ASN A 101 10.78 8.29 -8.14
N ILE A 102 9.53 8.20 -7.72
CA ILE A 102 8.35 8.27 -8.59
C ILE A 102 7.63 9.58 -8.31
N HIS A 103 7.27 10.28 -9.38
CA HIS A 103 6.36 11.42 -9.33
C HIS A 103 5.45 11.37 -10.55
N VAL A 104 4.15 11.15 -10.33
CA VAL A 104 3.18 10.95 -11.41
C VAL A 104 1.95 11.82 -11.20
N ARG A 105 1.43 12.34 -12.30
CA ARG A 105 0.12 13.00 -12.31
C ARG A 105 -0.97 11.93 -12.32
N LEU A 106 -2.03 12.13 -11.52
CA LEU A 106 -3.13 11.17 -11.51
C LEU A 106 -3.79 11.11 -12.88
N PRO A 107 -4.04 9.90 -13.42
CA PRO A 107 -4.78 9.74 -14.65
C PRO A 107 -6.29 9.95 -14.43
N GLY A 108 -6.99 10.38 -15.48
CA GLY A 108 -8.44 10.44 -15.50
C GLY A 108 -9.06 11.60 -14.71
N PRO A 109 -10.41 11.61 -14.56
CA PRO A 109 -11.14 12.76 -14.03
C PRO A 109 -11.11 12.88 -12.49
N ASN A 110 -10.76 11.81 -11.78
CA ASN A 110 -10.81 11.75 -10.32
C ASN A 110 -9.54 12.35 -9.69
N GLN A 111 -9.42 13.67 -9.74
CA GLN A 111 -8.27 14.41 -9.22
C GLN A 111 -8.48 14.81 -7.76
N MET A 112 -8.54 13.83 -6.84
CA MET A 112 -8.79 14.06 -5.41
C MET A 112 -7.58 13.66 -4.57
N ASN A 113 -7.41 14.29 -3.39
CA ASN A 113 -6.30 13.98 -2.49
C ASN A 113 -6.26 12.49 -2.12
N ASN A 114 -7.39 11.97 -1.65
CA ASN A 114 -7.49 10.56 -1.24
C ASN A 114 -7.18 9.56 -2.37
N VAL A 115 -7.50 9.93 -3.62
CA VAL A 115 -7.16 9.09 -4.79
C VAL A 115 -5.66 9.16 -5.04
N ALA A 116 -5.04 10.32 -4.83
CA ALA A 116 -3.60 10.48 -4.98
C ALA A 116 -2.81 9.66 -3.97
N GLU A 117 -3.28 9.62 -2.71
CA GLU A 117 -2.67 8.80 -1.66
C GLU A 117 -2.72 7.31 -2.00
N ILE A 118 -3.88 6.81 -2.45
CA ILE A 118 -4.01 5.42 -2.92
C ILE A 118 -3.08 5.16 -4.11
N HIS A 119 -3.01 6.12 -5.05
CA HIS A 119 -2.20 5.96 -6.24
C HIS A 119 -0.70 5.91 -5.90
N ALA A 120 -0.24 6.68 -4.91
CA ALA A 120 1.14 6.61 -4.41
C ALA A 120 1.49 5.22 -3.85
N MET A 121 0.58 4.63 -3.07
CA MET A 121 0.73 3.25 -2.58
C MET A 121 0.77 2.23 -3.73
N LEU A 122 -0.11 2.39 -4.73
CA LEU A 122 -0.14 1.51 -5.90
C LEU A 122 1.19 1.57 -6.67
N GLU A 123 1.68 2.77 -6.99
CA GLU A 123 2.97 2.94 -7.67
C GLU A 123 4.12 2.28 -6.89
N ARG A 124 4.12 2.41 -5.56
CA ARG A 124 5.14 1.76 -4.72
C ARG A 124 5.06 0.24 -4.75
N VAL A 125 3.85 -0.34 -4.72
CA VAL A 125 3.64 -1.79 -4.81
C VAL A 125 4.06 -2.30 -6.21
N LEU A 126 3.75 -1.56 -7.27
CA LEU A 126 4.15 -1.92 -8.64
C LEU A 126 5.66 -1.81 -8.86
N ALA A 127 6.33 -0.87 -8.19
CA ALA A 127 7.78 -0.71 -8.22
C ALA A 127 8.54 -1.68 -7.29
N ALA A 128 7.82 -2.56 -6.58
CA ALA A 128 8.42 -3.51 -5.66
C ALA A 128 9.39 -4.48 -6.36
N ILE A 129 10.48 -4.79 -5.68
CA ILE A 129 11.38 -5.88 -6.06
C ILE A 129 10.89 -7.13 -5.36
N ASN A 130 10.79 -8.24 -6.09
CA ASN A 130 10.45 -9.54 -5.52
C ASN A 130 11.37 -9.89 -4.34
N ASN A 131 10.81 -10.58 -3.35
CA ASN A 131 11.51 -11.08 -2.17
C ASN A 131 12.15 -9.99 -1.29
N LYS A 132 11.60 -8.77 -1.29
CA LYS A 132 11.93 -7.72 -0.33
C LYS A 132 10.70 -7.32 0.48
N GLU A 133 10.89 -7.19 1.78
CA GLU A 133 9.88 -6.56 2.63
C GLU A 133 9.76 -5.08 2.28
N ILE A 134 8.52 -4.60 2.20
CA ILE A 134 8.19 -3.23 1.82
C ILE A 134 7.64 -2.53 3.05
N VAL A 135 8.27 -1.43 3.44
CA VAL A 135 7.76 -0.53 4.47
C VAL A 135 7.39 0.78 3.81
N MET A 136 6.12 1.15 3.88
CA MET A 136 5.60 2.40 3.34
C MET A 136 5.24 3.33 4.49
N ILE A 137 5.77 4.55 4.44
CA ILE A 137 5.51 5.60 5.42
C ILE A 137 4.63 6.64 4.75
N SER A 138 3.46 6.90 5.33
CA SER A 138 2.50 7.92 4.90
C SER A 138 1.90 8.60 6.12
N ASP A 139 1.43 9.83 5.97
CA ASP A 139 0.66 10.57 6.97
C ASP A 139 -0.86 10.48 6.72
N SER A 140 -1.28 9.82 5.64
CA SER A 140 -2.69 9.69 5.27
C SER A 140 -3.37 8.51 5.95
N THR A 141 -4.24 8.82 6.92
CA THR A 141 -5.13 7.85 7.60
C THR A 141 -6.18 7.24 6.66
N TYR A 142 -6.26 7.70 5.42
CA TYR A 142 -7.16 7.12 4.42
C TYR A 142 -6.58 5.83 3.82
N VAL A 143 -5.24 5.71 3.79
CA VAL A 143 -4.53 4.54 3.28
C VAL A 143 -3.90 3.67 4.38
N ILE A 144 -3.88 4.16 5.63
CA ILE A 144 -3.42 3.46 6.85
C ILE A 144 -4.63 3.08 7.72
#